data_AF-A0A3D2AIL0-F1
#
_entry.id   AF-A0A3D2AIL0-F1
#
_cell.length_a   1.000
_cell.length_b   1.000
_cell.length_c   1.000
_cell.angle_alpha   90.00
_cell.angle_beta   90.00
_cell.angle_gamma   90.00
#
_symmetry.space_group_name_H-M   'P 1'
#
loop_
_entity.id
_entity.type
_entity.pdbx_description
1 polymer ?
#
loop_
_entity_poly.entity_id
_entity_poly.type
_entity_poly.pdbx_seq_one_letter_code
_entity_poly.pdbx_strand_id
1 'polypeptide(L)'
;RWNAMAMVMRANDNDDGLGGHIASFSSSATLYDVGFNYFFRGNTDQQEGDLIFFQGHISPGIYARSYLEGRLTDEQMDNFRREVDGNGLSSYP
;
A
#
# COMPACT_ATOMS: atom_id res chain seq x y z
N ARG A 1 5.41 0.86 8.29
CA ARG A 1 6.18 2.07 7.89
C ARG A 1 7.41 1.70 7.05
N TRP A 2 8.33 0.86 7.56
CA TRP A 2 9.56 0.47 6.84
C TRP A 2 9.31 -0.05 5.41
N ASN A 3 8.47 -1.07 5.24
CA ASN A 3 8.21 -1.65 3.91
C ASN A 3 7.64 -0.63 2.91
N ALA A 4 6.86 0.35 3.36
CA ALA A 4 6.35 1.41 2.49
C ALA A 4 7.48 2.31 1.97
N MET A 5 8.43 2.65 2.84
CA MET A 5 9.62 3.41 2.46
C MET A 5 10.53 2.58 1.55
N ALA A 6 10.81 1.33 1.93
CA ALA A 6 11.66 0.43 1.15
C ALA A 6 11.12 0.21 -0.27
N MET A 7 9.82 -0.02 -0.43
CA MET A 7 9.16 -0.16 -1.73
C MET A 7 9.32 1.09 -2.60
N VAL A 8 9.08 2.29 -2.06
CA VAL A 8 9.26 3.54 -2.82
C VAL A 8 10.72 3.75 -3.18
N MET A 9 11.66 3.46 -2.27
CA MET A 9 13.10 3.57 -2.56
C MET A 9 13.51 2.61 -3.67
N ARG A 10 13.12 1.33 -3.61
CA ARG A 10 13.41 0.33 -4.65
C ARG A 10 12.83 0.72 -6.01
N ALA A 11 11.60 1.25 -6.03
CA ALA A 11 10.98 1.70 -7.27
C ALA A 11 11.75 2.83 -7.96
N ASN A 12 12.51 3.63 -7.19
CA ASN A 12 13.33 4.74 -7.66
C ASN A 12 14.84 4.44 -7.66
N ASP A 13 15.26 3.20 -7.40
CA ASP A 13 16.67 2.78 -7.45
C ASP A 13 17.08 2.43 -8.89
N ASN A 14 16.69 3.29 -9.82
CA ASN A 14 16.98 3.27 -11.25
C ASN A 14 16.60 4.61 -11.89
N ASP A 15 16.88 4.73 -13.18
CA ASP A 15 16.67 5.96 -13.94
C ASP A 15 15.21 6.14 -14.43
N ASP A 16 14.28 5.24 -14.08
CA ASP A 16 12.89 5.29 -14.57
C ASP A 16 12.07 6.44 -13.95
N GLY A 17 12.51 6.97 -12.80
CA GLY A 17 11.86 8.11 -12.16
C GLY A 17 10.39 7.89 -11.79
N LEU A 18 10.00 6.66 -11.45
CA LEU A 18 8.60 6.27 -11.22
C LEU A 18 7.91 7.07 -10.11
N GLY A 19 8.67 7.64 -9.18
CA GLY A 19 8.17 8.47 -8.08
C GLY A 19 7.52 7.65 -6.95
N GLY A 20 6.68 8.30 -6.16
CA GLY A 20 6.06 7.73 -4.96
C GLY A 20 6.18 8.65 -3.75
N HIS A 21 5.21 8.56 -2.83
CA HIS A 21 5.14 9.46 -1.67
C HIS A 21 5.40 8.69 -0.37
N ILE A 22 6.35 9.18 0.43
CA ILE A 22 6.66 8.62 1.76
C ILE A 22 6.06 9.48 2.89
N ALA A 23 6.07 10.79 2.72
CA ALA A 23 5.68 11.74 3.76
C ALA A 23 4.19 11.65 4.13
N SER A 24 3.29 11.55 3.14
CA SER A 24 1.83 11.52 3.37
C SER A 24 1.40 10.31 4.20
N PHE A 25 1.95 9.13 3.92
CA PHE A 25 1.68 7.96 4.75
C PHE A 25 2.35 8.09 6.12
N SER A 26 3.58 8.60 6.19
CA SER A 26 4.29 8.73 7.46
C SER A 26 3.57 9.64 8.47
N SER A 27 2.89 10.69 8.01
CA SER A 27 2.10 11.58 8.87
C SER A 27 0.76 10.96 9.33
N SER A 28 0.16 10.09 8.51
CA SER A 28 -1.16 9.50 8.77
C SER A 28 -1.12 8.03 9.20
N ALA A 29 0.05 7.38 9.23
CA ALA A 29 0.17 5.94 9.45
C ALA A 29 -0.47 5.47 10.76
N THR A 30 -0.35 6.24 11.84
CA THR A 30 -0.96 5.87 13.13
C THR A 30 -2.49 5.95 13.09
N LEU A 31 -3.07 6.91 12.34
CA LEU A 31 -4.52 7.00 12.16
C LEU A 31 -5.05 5.75 11.45
N TYR A 32 -4.42 5.36 10.35
CA TYR A 32 -4.82 4.15 9.61
C TYR A 32 -4.57 2.88 10.43
N ASP A 33 -3.49 2.81 11.21
CA ASP A 33 -3.19 1.64 12.05
C ASP A 33 -4.25 1.44 13.15
N VAL A 34 -4.70 2.53 13.80
CA VAL A 34 -5.84 2.47 14.73
C VAL A 34 -7.11 2.01 13.99
N GLY A 35 -7.35 2.56 12.80
CA GLY A 35 -8.47 2.15 11.94
C GLY A 35 -8.46 0.65 11.68
N PHE A 36 -7.36 0.09 11.18
CA PHE A 36 -7.25 -1.32 10.86
C PHE A 36 -7.37 -2.25 12.07
N ASN A 37 -6.77 -1.89 13.21
CA ASN A 37 -6.74 -2.79 14.36
C ASN A 37 -8.06 -2.80 15.16
N TYR A 38 -8.87 -1.74 15.08
CA TYR A 38 -10.01 -1.56 15.98
C TYR A 38 -11.34 -1.17 15.33
N PHE A 39 -11.33 -0.64 14.10
CA PHE A 39 -12.54 -0.08 13.49
C PHE A 39 -12.91 -0.73 12.17
N PHE A 40 -11.98 -0.80 11.22
CA PHE A 40 -12.22 -1.22 9.85
C PHE A 40 -12.67 -2.67 9.77
N ARG A 41 -13.83 -2.87 9.15
CA ARG A 41 -14.43 -4.19 8.93
C ARG A 41 -14.18 -4.64 7.50
N GLY A 42 -13.65 -5.85 7.35
CA GLY A 42 -13.62 -6.55 6.06
C GLY A 42 -14.97 -7.24 5.77
N ASN A 43 -15.19 -7.58 4.51
CA ASN A 43 -16.35 -8.38 4.10
C ASN A 43 -16.32 -9.77 4.76
N THR A 44 -17.50 -10.25 5.15
CA THR A 44 -17.73 -11.63 5.59
C THR A 44 -19.03 -12.15 4.97
N ASP A 45 -19.32 -13.44 5.12
CA ASP A 45 -20.59 -14.03 4.62
C ASP A 45 -21.86 -13.40 5.24
N GLN A 46 -21.72 -12.63 6.33
CA GLN A 46 -22.83 -12.12 7.14
C GLN A 46 -22.93 -10.59 7.14
N GLN A 47 -21.89 -9.87 6.69
CA GLN A 47 -21.87 -8.42 6.63
C GLN A 47 -20.95 -7.92 5.52
N GLU A 48 -21.38 -6.85 4.85
CA GLU A 48 -20.50 -6.04 4.01
C GLU A 48 -19.52 -5.25 4.88
N GLY A 49 -18.31 -5.07 4.38
CA GLY A 49 -17.25 -4.32 5.00
C GLY A 49 -17.43 -2.81 4.87
N ASP A 50 -16.55 -2.07 5.54
CA ASP A 50 -16.61 -0.61 5.53
C ASP A 50 -16.13 -0.05 4.19
N LEU A 51 -16.81 1.00 3.71
CA LEU A 51 -16.41 1.75 2.51
C LEU A 51 -15.32 2.76 2.87
N ILE A 52 -14.06 2.35 2.76
CA ILE A 52 -12.91 3.19 3.10
C ILE A 52 -12.34 3.86 1.85
N PHE A 53 -12.52 5.17 1.76
CA PHE A 53 -11.90 6.01 0.73
C PHE A 53 -10.48 6.38 1.15
N PHE A 54 -9.52 5.49 0.89
CA PHE A 54 -8.11 5.73 1.19
C PHE A 54 -7.58 6.95 0.43
N GLN A 55 -6.79 7.78 1.09
CA GLN A 55 -6.09 8.88 0.41
C GLN A 55 -5.08 8.27 -0.58
N GLY A 56 -5.20 8.58 -1.88
CA GLY A 56 -4.42 7.91 -2.93
C GLY A 56 -2.92 7.83 -2.65
N HIS A 57 -2.30 8.96 -2.30
CA HIS A 57 -0.85 9.03 -2.04
C HIS A 57 -0.34 8.25 -0.81
N ILE A 58 -1.22 7.60 -0.04
CA ILE A 58 -0.82 6.69 1.03
C ILE A 58 -0.87 5.21 0.63
N SER A 59 -1.17 4.91 -0.64
CA SER A 59 -1.15 3.54 -1.19
C SER A 59 0.11 2.74 -0.82
N PRO A 60 1.34 3.34 -0.74
CA PRO A 60 2.50 2.55 -0.34
C PRO A 60 2.39 1.97 1.07
N GLY A 61 1.69 2.68 1.96
CA GLY A 61 1.40 2.23 3.31
C GLY A 61 0.39 1.09 3.37
N ILE A 62 -0.63 1.13 2.49
CA ILE A 62 -1.64 0.08 2.39
C ILE A 62 -1.00 -1.19 1.83
N TYR A 63 -0.24 -1.10 0.74
CA TYR A 63 0.49 -2.26 0.20
C TYR A 63 1.49 -2.84 1.21
N ALA A 64 2.22 -1.98 1.93
CA ALA A 64 3.13 -2.44 2.98
C ALA A 64 2.45 -3.24 4.09
N ARG A 65 1.20 -2.89 4.44
CA ARG A 65 0.38 -3.67 5.38
C ARG A 65 -0.09 -4.97 4.75
N SER A 66 -0.65 -4.92 3.53
CA SER A 66 -1.12 -6.10 2.81
C SER A 66 -0.01 -7.15 2.61
N TYR A 67 1.22 -6.71 2.37
CA TYR A 67 2.41 -7.56 2.33
C TYR A 67 2.69 -8.25 3.68
N LEU A 68 2.64 -7.50 4.80
CA LEU A 68 2.80 -8.09 6.14
C LEU A 68 1.66 -9.05 6.51
N GLU A 69 0.47 -8.84 5.96
CA GLU A 69 -0.67 -9.75 6.09
C GLU A 69 -0.57 -10.98 5.15
N GLY A 70 0.50 -11.10 4.36
CA GLY A 70 0.71 -12.22 3.43
C GLY A 70 -0.18 -12.18 2.19
N ARG A 71 -0.78 -11.02 1.86
CA ARG A 71 -1.67 -10.85 0.69
C ARG A 71 -0.93 -10.43 -0.58
N LEU A 72 0.28 -9.91 -0.44
CA LEU A 72 1.15 -9.50 -1.54
C LEU A 72 2.48 -10.21 -1.42
N THR A 73 3.08 -10.53 -2.57
CA THR A 73 4.39 -11.17 -2.67
C THR A 73 5.53 -10.14 -2.74
N ASP A 74 6.76 -10.59 -2.47
CA ASP A 74 7.96 -9.75 -2.67
C ASP A 74 8.04 -9.21 -4.11
N GLU A 75 7.73 -10.06 -5.10
CA GLU A 75 7.76 -9.70 -6.52
C GLU A 75 6.77 -8.56 -6.84
N GLN A 76 5.55 -8.63 -6.31
CA GLN A 76 4.57 -7.53 -6.46
C GLN A 76 5.05 -6.23 -5.81
N MET A 77 5.71 -6.32 -4.65
CA MET A 77 6.27 -5.16 -3.97
C MET A 77 7.41 -4.52 -4.78
N ASP A 78 8.26 -5.32 -5.42
CA ASP A 78 9.34 -4.84 -6.28
C ASP A 78 8.82 -4.24 -7.61
N ASN A 79 7.64 -4.67 -8.05
CA ASN A 79 6.93 -4.16 -9.23
C ASN A 79 5.96 -2.99 -8.92
N PHE A 80 6.15 -2.27 -7.81
CA PHE A 80 5.38 -1.06 -7.55
C PHE A 80 5.53 -0.04 -8.70
N ARG A 81 4.39 0.43 -9.23
CA ARG A 81 4.24 1.29 -10.41
C ARG A 81 4.70 0.68 -11.75
N ARG A 82 4.88 -0.64 -11.81
CA ARG A 82 5.23 -1.38 -13.04
C ARG A 82 4.18 -2.44 -13.34
N GLU A 83 3.13 -2.05 -14.07
CA GLU A 83 1.90 -2.85 -14.20
C GLU A 83 1.68 -3.46 -15.59
N VAL A 84 2.43 -3.00 -16.61
CA VAL A 84 2.19 -3.31 -18.02
C VAL A 84 2.26 -4.81 -18.30
N ASP A 85 3.25 -5.48 -17.74
CA ASP A 85 3.48 -6.92 -17.92
C ASP A 85 2.68 -7.77 -16.91
N GLY A 86 1.78 -7.14 -16.14
CA GLY A 86 1.09 -7.75 -15.02
C GLY A 86 1.96 -7.86 -13.77
N ASN A 87 1.41 -8.46 -12.71
CA ASN A 87 2.08 -8.70 -11.43
C ASN A 87 2.68 -7.45 -10.72
N GLY A 88 2.22 -6.25 -11.09
CA GLY A 88 2.60 -4.99 -10.47
C GLY A 88 1.57 -4.46 -9.48
N LEU A 89 1.91 -3.34 -8.84
CA LEU A 89 1.02 -2.59 -7.97
C LEU A 89 0.81 -1.19 -8.51
N SER A 90 -0.45 -0.79 -8.63
CA SER A 90 -0.84 0.52 -9.15
C SER A 90 -0.31 1.67 -8.30
N SER A 91 -0.20 2.84 -8.90
CA SER A 91 0.23 4.03 -8.17
C SER A 91 -0.76 4.41 -7.06
N TYR A 92 -2.07 4.39 -7.33
CA TYR A 92 -3.15 4.78 -6.42
C TYR A 92 -4.39 3.88 -6.61
N PRO A 93 -5.34 3.85 -5.66
CA PRO A 93 -6.67 3.28 -5.85
C PRO A 93 -7.49 4.03 -6.91
#